data_AF-D7WAJ5-F1
#
_entry.id   AF-D7WAJ5-F1
#
_cell.length_a   1.000
_cell.length_b   1.000
_cell.length_c   1.000
_cell.angle_alpha   90.00
_cell.angle_beta   90.00
_cell.angle_gamma   90.00
#
_symmetry.space_group_name_H-M   'P 1'
#
loop_
_entity.id
_entity.type
_entity.pdbx_description
1 polymer ?
#
loop_
_entity_poly.entity_id
_entity_poly.type
_entity_poly.pdbx_seq_one_letter_code
_entity_poly.pdbx_strand_id
1 'polypeptide(L)'
;MLTRNFALQGTESGSKAVQHGMHTFILDPPTARSHIERLLNDASSTTPTTLPPLPTTGPVAGFAAALSAAVDAANHQAELLAAEARRTAGTMDTLVTAAERTDWATGDAFGRIQQ
;
A
#
# COMPACT_ATOMS: atom_id res chain seq x y z
N MET A 1 -38.28 1.31 -0.54
CA MET A 1 -37.10 0.51 -0.90
C MET A 1 -36.70 0.89 -2.31
N LEU A 2 -35.62 1.65 -2.48
CA LEU A 2 -35.15 2.09 -3.80
C LEU A 2 -33.64 1.87 -3.87
N THR A 3 -33.26 0.79 -4.53
CA THR A 3 -31.90 0.48 -4.97
C THR A 3 -31.57 1.40 -6.14
N ARG A 4 -30.43 2.12 -6.09
CA ARG A 4 -29.91 2.85 -7.26
C ARG A 4 -28.52 2.33 -7.64
N ASN A 5 -28.50 1.58 -8.73
CA ASN A 5 -27.33 1.26 -9.54
C ASN A 5 -26.93 2.50 -10.34
N PHE A 6 -25.66 2.86 -10.37
CA PHE A 6 -25.11 3.78 -11.35
C PHE A 6 -23.91 3.14 -12.04
N ALA A 7 -24.09 2.79 -13.32
CA ALA A 7 -22.99 2.57 -14.25
C ALA A 7 -23.39 3.01 -15.67
N LEU A 8 -22.64 4.00 -16.17
CA LEU A 8 -22.13 4.27 -17.53
C LEU A 8 -23.10 4.34 -18.73
N GLN A 9 -23.12 5.50 -19.42
CA GLN A 9 -22.49 5.68 -20.76
C GLN A 9 -22.71 7.10 -21.32
N GLY A 10 -21.69 7.63 -22.00
CA GLY A 10 -21.75 8.85 -22.81
C GLY A 10 -20.36 9.28 -23.30
N THR A 11 -19.97 8.79 -24.48
CA THR A 11 -18.73 9.14 -25.20
C THR A 11 -18.93 10.26 -26.21
N GLU A 12 -17.97 11.19 -26.21
CA GLU A 12 -17.48 12.11 -27.26
C GLU A 12 -18.35 13.26 -27.83
N SER A 13 -17.92 14.50 -27.57
CA SER A 13 -17.62 15.49 -28.63
C SER A 13 -16.81 16.67 -28.06
N GLY A 14 -15.76 17.08 -28.78
CA GLY A 14 -14.72 17.99 -28.30
C GLY A 14 -15.11 19.47 -28.29
N SER A 15 -14.51 20.20 -27.34
CA SER A 15 -14.25 21.63 -27.47
C SER A 15 -13.02 21.97 -26.66
N LYS A 16 -12.04 22.61 -27.31
CA LYS A 16 -10.82 23.18 -26.70
C LYS A 16 -11.22 24.19 -25.62
N ALA A 17 -11.31 23.73 -24.38
CA ALA A 17 -11.26 24.57 -23.20
C ALA A 17 -9.84 24.49 -22.62
N VAL A 18 -9.24 25.66 -22.42
CA VAL A 18 -7.92 25.84 -21.80
C VAL A 18 -7.92 25.10 -20.45
N GLN A 19 -7.22 23.96 -20.39
CA GLN A 19 -7.08 23.15 -19.18
C GLN A 19 -6.16 23.87 -18.18
N HIS A 20 -6.74 24.72 -17.33
CA HIS A 20 -6.26 24.81 -15.96
C HIS A 20 -6.79 23.57 -15.24
N GLY A 21 -6.10 22.44 -15.45
CA GLY A 21 -6.57 21.12 -15.07
C GLY A 21 -6.78 21.02 -13.57
N MET A 22 -8.04 20.99 -13.15
CA MET A 22 -8.40 20.51 -11.83
C MET A 22 -8.07 19.01 -11.82
N HIS A 23 -6.91 18.65 -11.28
CA HIS A 23 -6.53 17.24 -11.11
C HIS A 23 -7.49 16.60 -10.12
N THR A 24 -8.48 15.86 -10.64
CA THR A 24 -9.38 15.08 -9.81
C THR A 24 -8.63 13.88 -9.23
N PHE A 25 -8.49 13.84 -7.91
CA PHE A 25 -7.99 12.68 -7.20
C PHE A 25 -9.14 11.72 -6.93
N ILE A 26 -9.15 10.57 -7.62
CA ILE A 26 -10.15 9.51 -7.41
C ILE A 26 -9.51 8.47 -6.51
N LEU A 27 -10.07 8.32 -5.31
CA LEU A 27 -9.69 7.29 -4.36
C LEU A 27 -10.85 6.33 -4.17
N ASP A 28 -10.58 5.03 -4.24
CA ASP A 28 -11.51 3.98 -3.85
C ASP A 28 -11.12 3.44 -2.47
N PRO A 29 -11.80 3.87 -1.37
CA PRO A 29 -11.41 3.49 -0.01
C PRO A 29 -11.38 1.98 0.25
N PRO A 30 -12.34 1.16 -0.24
CA PRO A 30 -12.29 -0.30 -0.11
C PRO A 30 -11.02 -0.92 -0.72
N THR A 31 -10.66 -0.55 -1.96
CA THR A 31 -9.43 -1.06 -2.59
C THR A 31 -8.19 -0.62 -1.83
N ALA A 32 -8.14 0.65 -1.42
CA ALA A 32 -7.01 1.17 -0.66
C ALA A 32 -6.82 0.43 0.68
N ARG A 33 -7.91 0.14 1.41
CA ARG A 33 -7.89 -0.67 2.63
C ARG A 33 -7.40 -2.10 2.36
N SER A 34 -7.87 -2.74 1.30
CA SER A 34 -7.39 -4.08 0.92
C SER A 34 -5.88 -4.09 0.64
N HIS A 35 -5.34 -3.05 0.00
CA HIS A 35 -3.90 -2.93 -0.22
C HIS A 35 -3.11 -2.69 1.07
N ILE A 36 -3.62 -1.87 1.98
CA ILE A 36 -3.04 -1.66 3.32
C ILE A 36 -2.95 -3.01 4.06
N GLU A 37 -4.05 -3.78 4.09
CA GLU A 37 -4.09 -5.08 4.74
C GLU A 37 -3.08 -6.07 4.12
N ARG A 38 -2.98 -6.11 2.79
CA ARG A 38 -1.99 -6.96 2.10
C ARG A 38 -0.56 -6.58 2.48
N LEU A 39 -0.22 -5.30 2.47
CA LEU A 39 1.11 -4.83 2.87
C LEU A 39 1.45 -5.22 4.31
N LEU A 40 0.50 -5.08 5.23
CA LEU A 40 0.69 -5.47 6.63
C LEU A 40 0.83 -6.99 6.78
N ASN A 41 0.03 -7.75 6.04
CA ASN A 41 0.12 -9.20 6.04
C ASN A 41 1.47 -9.67 5.49
N ASP A 42 1.93 -9.13 4.36
CA ASP A 42 3.22 -9.46 3.75
C ASP A 42 4.39 -9.07 4.66
N ALA A 43 4.31 -7.91 5.32
CA ALA A 43 5.29 -7.49 6.32
C ALA A 43 5.29 -8.36 7.59
N SER A 44 4.20 -9.07 7.88
CA SER A 44 4.08 -9.98 9.02
C SER A 44 4.50 -11.41 8.68
N SER A 45 4.36 -11.82 7.42
CA SER A 45 4.74 -13.14 6.92
C SER A 45 6.23 -13.27 6.60
N THR A 46 6.95 -12.14 6.59
CA THR A 46 8.41 -12.11 6.42
C THR A 46 9.09 -12.67 7.69
N THR A 47 9.41 -13.97 7.67
CA THR A 47 10.08 -14.66 8.78
C THR A 47 11.58 -14.82 8.52
N PRO A 48 12.45 -14.58 9.53
CA PRO A 48 13.88 -14.81 9.38
C PRO A 48 14.20 -16.28 9.07
N THR A 49 15.11 -16.50 8.14
CA THR A 49 15.66 -17.82 7.85
C THR A 49 16.73 -18.16 8.88
N THR A 50 16.62 -19.33 9.52
CA THR A 50 17.61 -19.83 10.46
C THR A 50 18.39 -20.99 9.87
N LEU A 51 19.71 -20.94 9.97
CA LEU A 51 20.58 -22.04 9.56
C LEU A 51 20.78 -23.04 10.70
N PRO A 52 20.92 -24.34 10.41
CA PRO A 52 21.40 -25.30 11.38
C PRO A 52 22.87 -25.00 11.75
N PRO A 53 23.41 -25.59 12.84
CA PRO A 53 24.81 -25.43 13.20
C PRO A 53 25.74 -25.80 12.04
N LEU A 54 26.61 -24.86 11.67
CA LEU A 54 27.55 -25.04 10.56
C LEU A 54 28.96 -25.37 11.07
N PRO A 55 29.76 -26.14 10.31
CA PRO A 55 31.14 -26.47 10.68
C PRO A 55 32.02 -25.22 10.66
N THR A 56 32.75 -24.99 11.76
CA THR A 56 33.66 -23.84 11.93
C THR A 56 35.11 -24.16 11.60
N THR A 57 35.43 -25.43 11.32
CA THR A 57 36.79 -25.90 11.04
C THR A 57 36.84 -26.81 9.82
N GLY A 58 38.02 -26.93 9.22
CA GLY A 58 38.27 -27.82 8.08
C GLY A 58 37.97 -27.17 6.73
N PRO A 59 37.99 -27.97 5.64
CA PRO A 59 38.00 -27.45 4.27
C PRO A 59 36.71 -26.70 3.87
N VAL A 60 35.61 -26.91 4.59
CA VAL A 60 34.30 -26.29 4.32
C VAL A 60 34.00 -25.07 5.21
N ALA A 61 34.87 -24.73 6.17
CA ALA A 61 34.60 -23.66 7.13
C ALA A 61 34.42 -22.28 6.47
N GLY A 62 35.22 -21.98 5.44
CA GLY A 62 35.08 -20.73 4.68
C GLY A 62 33.74 -20.63 3.95
N PHE A 63 33.25 -21.74 3.39
CA PHE A 63 31.94 -21.79 2.76
C PHE A 63 30.81 -21.65 3.79
N ALA A 64 30.91 -22.34 4.93
CA ALA A 64 29.96 -22.19 6.04
C ALA A 64 29.85 -20.75 6.54
N ALA A 65 30.98 -20.05 6.70
CA ALA A 65 31.00 -18.65 7.10
C ALA A 65 30.33 -17.74 6.03
N ALA A 66 30.64 -17.96 4.75
CA ALA A 66 30.01 -17.22 3.65
C ALA A 66 28.50 -17.45 3.58
N LEU A 67 28.04 -18.69 3.79
CA LEU A 67 26.62 -19.03 3.84
C LEU A 67 25.91 -18.33 5.01
N SER A 68 26.51 -18.34 6.20
CA SER A 68 25.96 -17.62 7.36
C SER A 68 25.81 -16.13 7.07
N ALA A 69 26.86 -15.50 6.55
CA ALA A 69 26.84 -14.07 6.21
C ALA A 69 25.80 -13.75 5.13
N ALA A 70 25.61 -14.64 4.15
CA ALA A 70 24.59 -14.47 3.11
C ALA A 70 23.17 -14.55 3.68
N VAL A 71 22.91 -15.49 4.60
CA VAL A 71 21.60 -15.60 5.27
C VAL A 71 21.34 -14.40 6.18
N ASP A 72 22.35 -13.95 6.94
CA ASP A 72 22.23 -12.76 7.78
C ASP A 72 21.90 -11.52 6.94
N ALA A 73 22.58 -11.34 5.82
CA ALA A 73 22.30 -10.26 4.88
C ALA A 73 20.89 -10.35 4.29
N ALA A 74 20.44 -11.55 3.89
CA ALA A 74 19.10 -11.76 3.35
C ALA A 74 18.02 -11.45 4.39
N ASN A 75 18.19 -11.91 5.64
CA ASN A 75 17.29 -11.61 6.74
C ASN A 75 17.20 -10.11 7.01
N HIS A 76 18.36 -9.42 7.03
CA HIS A 76 18.38 -7.98 7.22
C HIS A 76 17.63 -7.22 6.12
N GLN A 77 17.79 -7.61 4.85
CA GLN A 77 17.03 -7.02 3.75
C GLN A 77 15.52 -7.30 3.87
N ALA A 78 15.14 -8.49 4.31
CA ALA A 78 13.75 -8.84 4.58
C ALA A 78 13.14 -7.93 5.67
N GLU A 79 13.89 -7.67 6.75
CA GLU A 79 13.45 -6.75 7.81
C GLU A 79 13.24 -5.33 7.31
N LEU A 80 14.16 -4.81 6.48
CA LEU A 80 14.04 -3.49 5.87
C LEU A 80 12.80 -3.40 4.97
N LEU A 81 12.55 -4.44 4.16
CA LEU A 81 11.37 -4.51 3.29
C LEU A 81 10.07 -4.53 4.12
N ALA A 82 10.02 -5.34 5.18
CA ALA A 82 8.86 -5.41 6.07
C ALA A 82 8.61 -4.07 6.77
N ALA A 83 9.65 -3.37 7.20
CA ALA A 83 9.55 -2.04 7.80
C ALA A 83 8.98 -1.02 6.79
N GLU A 84 9.46 -1.05 5.55
CA GLU A 84 9.00 -0.15 4.50
C GLU A 84 7.55 -0.42 4.07
N ALA A 85 7.14 -1.70 4.02
CA ALA A 85 5.75 -2.07 3.77
C ALA A 85 4.82 -1.52 4.87
N ARG A 86 5.21 -1.62 6.15
CA ARG A 86 4.44 -1.03 7.27
C ARG A 86 4.37 0.50 7.18
N ARG A 87 5.48 1.15 6.83
CA ARG A 87 5.53 2.62 6.64
C ARG A 87 4.60 3.07 5.51
N THR A 88 4.62 2.34 4.39
CA THR A 88 3.76 2.60 3.23
C THR A 88 2.29 2.42 3.58
N ALA A 89 1.95 1.31 4.26
CA ALA A 89 0.60 1.05 4.74
C ALA A 89 0.07 2.18 5.65
N GLY A 90 0.87 2.66 6.61
CA GLY A 90 0.49 3.77 7.48
C GLY A 90 0.29 5.10 6.74
N THR A 91 1.10 5.36 5.70
CA THR A 91 0.95 6.54 4.84
C THR A 91 -0.34 6.46 4.02
N MET A 92 -0.65 5.29 3.45
CA MET A 92 -1.89 5.04 2.72
C MET A 92 -3.12 5.20 3.60
N ASP A 93 -3.09 4.68 4.83
CA ASP A 93 -4.20 4.80 5.78
C ASP A 93 -4.49 6.27 6.16
N THR A 94 -3.43 7.06 6.37
CA THR A 94 -3.54 8.50 6.61
C THR A 94 -4.20 9.22 5.43
N LEU A 95 -3.80 8.87 4.20
CA LEU A 95 -4.38 9.44 2.99
C LEU A 95 -5.86 9.07 2.81
N VAL A 96 -6.22 7.80 3.03
CA VAL A 96 -7.61 7.33 2.97
C VAL A 96 -8.48 8.07 3.98
N THR A 97 -8.02 8.18 5.22
CA THR A 97 -8.73 8.89 6.29
C THR A 97 -8.94 10.37 5.93
N ALA A 98 -7.92 11.03 5.38
CA ALA A 98 -8.02 12.43 4.97
C ALA A 98 -9.01 12.63 3.80
N ALA A 99 -8.99 11.73 2.83
CA ALA A 99 -9.89 11.76 1.68
C ALA A 99 -11.35 11.55 2.13
N GLU A 100 -11.62 10.55 2.98
CA GLU A 100 -12.98 10.29 3.50
C GLU A 100 -13.53 11.48 4.30
N ARG A 101 -12.70 12.12 5.13
CA ARG A 101 -13.10 13.33 5.87
C ARG A 101 -13.43 14.50 4.93
N THR A 102 -12.65 14.67 3.88
CA THR A 102 -12.87 15.74 2.89
C THR A 102 -14.16 15.50 2.11
N ASP A 103 -14.40 14.26 1.68
CA ASP A 103 -15.63 13.87 0.97
C ASP A 103 -16.87 14.09 1.84
N TRP A 104 -16.82 13.66 3.12
CA TRP A 104 -17.91 13.88 4.06
C TRP A 104 -18.20 15.37 4.32
N ALA A 105 -17.16 16.17 4.58
CA ALA A 105 -17.32 17.60 4.82
C ALA A 105 -17.88 18.34 3.59
N THR A 106 -17.44 17.93 2.39
CA THR A 106 -17.89 18.50 1.12
C THR A 106 -19.35 18.11 0.82
N GLY A 107 -19.70 16.84 1.01
CA GLY A 107 -21.06 16.34 0.86
C GLY A 107 -22.05 17.02 1.80
N ASP A 108 -21.69 17.19 3.07
CA ASP A 108 -22.51 17.91 4.05
C ASP A 108 -22.69 19.40 3.69
N ALA A 109 -21.61 20.07 3.25
CA ALA A 109 -21.69 21.46 2.81
C ALA A 109 -22.64 21.63 1.60
N PHE A 110 -22.56 20.74 0.60
CA PHE A 110 -23.47 20.79 -0.55
C PHE A 110 -24.92 20.41 -0.18
N GLY A 111 -25.10 19.42 0.71
CA GLY A 111 -26.42 19.05 1.21
C GLY A 111 -27.13 20.20 1.94
N ARG A 112 -26.36 21.02 2.68
CA ARG A 112 -26.86 22.23 3.35
C ARG A 112 -27.20 23.38 2.40
N ILE A 113 -26.61 23.44 1.21
CA ILE A 113 -26.91 24.47 0.20
C ILE A 113 -28.16 24.12 -0.63
N GLN A 114 -28.54 22.85 -0.70
CA GLN A 114 -29.72 22.38 -1.46
C GLN A 114 -31.04 22.38 -0.67
N GLN A 115 -31.03 22.76 0.60
CA GLN A 115 -32.21 22.91 1.47
C GLN A 115 -32.62 24.38 1.58
#